data_AF-A0A354IRV0-F1
#
_entry.id   AF-A0A354IRV0-F1
#
_cell.length_a   1.000
_cell.length_b   1.000
_cell.length_c   1.000
_cell.angle_alpha   90.00
_cell.angle_beta   90.00
_cell.angle_gamma   90.00
#
_symmetry.space_group_name_H-M   'P 1'
#
loop_
_entity.id
_entity.type
_entity.pdbx_description
1 polymer ?
#
loop_
_entity_poly.entity_id
_entity_poly.type
_entity_poly.pdbx_seq_one_letter_code
_entity_poly.pdbx_strand_id
1 'polypeptide(L)'
;FPSVAGVIQAVPEPVLGGAAMVMFGAVAAAGINILASVALDRRALLIIAVSLALGLGVSQVPEFLVHMPAAIRNVLESGVATGGICAVLLNWFLPDSHPQQDSAAH
;
A
#
# COMPACT_ATOMS: atom_id res chain seq x y z
N PHE A 1 -22.42 11.81 -29.08
CA PHE A 1 -22.24 10.36 -29.28
C PHE A 1 -23.26 9.57 -28.43
N PRO A 2 -24.56 9.58 -28.79
CA PRO A 2 -25.61 8.95 -27.97
C PRO A 2 -25.49 7.42 -27.95
N SER A 3 -25.03 6.84 -29.06
CA SER A 3 -24.94 5.39 -29.23
C SER A 3 -23.91 4.73 -28.31
N VAL A 4 -22.76 5.37 -28.08
CA VAL A 4 -21.72 4.85 -27.17
C VAL A 4 -22.15 4.97 -25.71
N ALA A 5 -22.79 6.09 -25.33
CA ALA A 5 -23.32 6.29 -23.99
C ALA A 5 -24.48 5.32 -23.67
N GLY A 6 -25.29 4.94 -24.66
CA GLY A 6 -26.35 3.93 -24.50
C GLY A 6 -25.81 2.52 -24.25
N VAL A 7 -24.71 2.14 -24.91
CA VAL A 7 -24.05 0.84 -24.68
C VAL A 7 -23.42 0.78 -23.28
N ILE A 8 -22.78 1.86 -22.82
CA ILE A 8 -22.20 1.91 -21.46
C ILE A 8 -23.30 1.85 -20.39
N GLN A 9 -24.42 2.56 -20.58
CA GLN A 9 -25.56 2.50 -19.66
C GLN A 9 -26.30 1.16 -19.68
N ALA A 10 -26.16 0.38 -20.74
CA ALA A 10 -26.72 -0.98 -20.83
C ALA A 10 -25.86 -2.03 -20.11
N VAL A 11 -24.66 -1.68 -19.63
CA VAL A 11 -23.81 -2.60 -18.86
C VAL A 11 -24.44 -2.86 -17.48
N PRO A 12 -24.72 -4.12 -17.13
CA PRO A 12 -25.27 -4.45 -15.83
C PRO A 12 -24.31 -4.09 -14.69
N GLU A 13 -24.85 -3.62 -13.55
CA GLU A 13 -24.07 -3.37 -12.33
C GLU A 13 -23.17 -4.54 -11.89
N PRO A 14 -23.60 -5.82 -11.99
CA PRO A 14 -22.73 -6.96 -11.68
C PRO A 14 -21.42 -7.02 -12.48
N VAL A 15 -21.41 -6.54 -13.73
CA VAL A 15 -20.21 -6.54 -14.59
C VAL A 15 -19.25 -5.43 -14.20
N LEU A 16 -19.78 -4.25 -13.86
CA LEU A 16 -18.98 -3.13 -13.36
C LEU A 16 -18.28 -3.50 -12.04
N GLY A 17 -19.01 -4.17 -11.14
CA GLY A 17 -18.44 -4.72 -9.90
C GLY A 17 -17.34 -5.75 -10.18
N GLY A 18 -17.57 -6.69 -11.11
CA GLY A 18 -16.56 -7.67 -11.51
C GLY A 18 -15.30 -7.05 -12.11
N ALA A 19 -15.46 -6.06 -13.00
CA ALA A 19 -14.36 -5.33 -13.60
C ALA A 19 -13.55 -4.56 -12.53
N ALA A 20 -14.22 -3.91 -11.58
CA ALA A 20 -13.57 -3.25 -10.46
C ALA A 20 -12.78 -4.23 -9.59
N MET A 21 -13.35 -5.40 -9.27
CA MET A 21 -12.66 -6.44 -8.50
C MET A 21 -11.39 -6.93 -9.19
N VAL A 22 -11.42 -7.15 -10.51
CA VAL A 22 -10.23 -7.55 -11.28
C VAL A 22 -9.18 -6.44 -11.26
N MET A 23 -9.59 -5.17 -11.41
CA MET A 23 -8.67 -4.03 -11.37
C MET A 23 -8.00 -3.88 -10.00
N PHE A 24 -8.76 -3.92 -8.90
CA PHE A 24 -8.20 -3.86 -7.55
C PHE A 24 -7.33 -5.07 -7.24
N GLY A 25 -7.73 -6.27 -7.66
CA GLY A 25 -6.93 -7.49 -7.52
C GLY A 25 -5.59 -7.40 -8.25
N ALA A 26 -5.60 -6.90 -9.49
CA ALA A 26 -4.38 -6.69 -10.28
C ALA A 26 -3.45 -5.65 -9.63
N VAL A 27 -3.99 -4.55 -9.11
CA VAL A 27 -3.22 -3.53 -8.38
C VAL A 27 -2.58 -4.12 -7.12
N ALA A 28 -3.32 -4.92 -6.34
CA ALA A 28 -2.77 -5.59 -5.16
C ALA A 28 -1.66 -6.59 -5.54
N ALA A 29 -1.87 -7.39 -6.58
CA ALA A 29 -0.87 -8.35 -7.07
C ALA A 29 0.40 -7.64 -7.57
N ALA A 30 0.26 -6.53 -8.28
CA ALA A 30 1.39 -5.72 -8.73
C ALA A 30 2.20 -5.18 -7.54
N GLY A 31 1.51 -4.72 -6.47
CA GLY A 31 2.17 -4.30 -5.24
C GLY A 31 3.00 -5.42 -4.60
N ILE A 32 2.44 -6.63 -4.49
CA ILE A 32 3.16 -7.80 -3.97
C ILE A 32 4.37 -8.14 -4.86
N ASN A 33 4.22 -8.07 -6.18
CA ASN A 33 5.31 -8.34 -7.12
C ASN A 33 6.46 -7.32 -6.98
N ILE A 34 6.15 -6.04 -6.75
CA ILE A 34 7.16 -5.02 -6.46
C ILE A 34 7.92 -5.38 -5.17
N LEU A 35 7.22 -5.77 -4.10
CA LEU A 35 7.86 -6.20 -2.86
C LEU A 35 8.71 -7.46 -3.04
N ALA A 36 8.26 -8.40 -3.87
CA ALA A 36 9.00 -9.63 -4.17
C ALA A 36 10.26 -9.40 -5.02
N SER A 37 10.38 -8.24 -5.69
CA SER A 37 11.53 -7.91 -6.51
C SER A 37 12.78 -7.48 -5.72
N VAL A 38 12.64 -7.23 -4.41
CA VAL A 38 13.75 -6.83 -3.53
C VAL A 38 14.12 -7.97 -2.56
N ALA A 39 15.32 -7.92 -1.99
CA ALA A 39 15.73 -8.88 -0.96
C ALA A 39 14.85 -8.72 0.30
N LEU A 40 14.07 -9.76 0.60
CA LEU A 40 13.16 -9.80 1.76
C LEU A 40 13.90 -10.23 3.03
N ASP A 41 14.82 -9.40 3.47
CA ASP A 41 15.54 -9.59 4.73
C ASP A 41 14.66 -9.27 5.94
N ARG A 42 15.11 -9.66 7.14
CA ARG A 42 14.40 -9.39 8.40
C ARG A 42 14.04 -7.90 8.56
N ARG A 43 14.91 -6.98 8.13
CA ARG A 43 14.65 -5.53 8.11
C ARG A 43 13.50 -5.18 7.18
N ALA A 44 13.56 -5.60 5.92
CA ALA A 44 12.52 -5.33 4.92
C ALA A 44 11.16 -5.90 5.35
N LEU A 45 11.14 -7.14 5.86
CA LEU A 45 9.92 -7.78 6.36
C LEU A 45 9.30 -7.02 7.55
N LEU A 46 10.12 -6.49 8.47
CA LEU A 46 9.62 -5.66 9.58
C LEU A 46 9.02 -4.35 9.08
N ILE A 47 9.69 -3.68 8.14
CA ILE A 47 9.17 -2.43 7.53
C ILE A 47 7.83 -2.71 6.85
N ILE A 48 7.75 -3.76 6.03
CA ILE A 48 6.53 -4.18 5.34
C ILE A 48 5.42 -4.51 6.35
N ALA A 49 5.70 -5.34 7.35
CA ALA A 49 4.70 -5.78 8.32
C ALA A 49 4.10 -4.60 9.11
N VAL A 50 4.94 -3.70 9.62
CA VAL A 50 4.49 -2.57 10.44
C VAL A 50 3.77 -1.52 9.60
N SER A 51 4.29 -1.19 8.41
CA SER A 51 3.64 -0.23 7.51
C SER A 51 2.28 -0.73 7.03
N LEU A 52 2.16 -2.01 6.70
CA LEU A 52 0.90 -2.63 6.30
C LEU A 52 -0.09 -2.68 7.46
N ALA A 53 0.37 -3.08 8.66
CA ALA A 53 -0.45 -3.12 9.85
C ALA A 53 -1.01 -1.73 10.24
N LEU A 54 -0.19 -0.68 10.15
CA LEU A 54 -0.62 0.68 10.44
C LEU A 54 -1.55 1.24 9.35
N GLY A 55 -1.22 1.03 8.07
CA GLY A 55 -2.08 1.47 6.97
C GLY A 55 -3.48 0.84 7.02
N LEU A 56 -3.55 -0.47 7.26
CA LEU A 56 -4.82 -1.18 7.43
C LEU A 56 -5.50 -0.81 8.75
N GLY A 57 -4.75 -0.70 9.85
CA GLY A 57 -5.28 -0.38 11.17
C GLY A 57 -5.96 0.99 11.24
N VAL A 58 -5.34 2.01 10.64
CA VAL A 58 -5.92 3.36 10.59
C VAL A 58 -7.14 3.42 9.66
N SER A 59 -7.13 2.68 8.56
CA SER A 59 -8.30 2.56 7.69
C SER A 59 -9.49 1.89 8.37
N GLN A 60 -9.25 0.98 9.34
CA GLN A 60 -10.29 0.28 10.08
C GLN A 60 -10.78 1.08 11.30
N VAL A 61 -9.93 1.90 11.91
CA VAL A 61 -10.27 2.69 13.11
C VAL A 61 -9.84 4.16 12.92
N PRO A 62 -10.56 4.94 12.09
CA PRO A 62 -10.22 6.33 11.81
C PRO A 62 -10.39 7.27 13.03
N GLU A 63 -11.18 6.86 14.02
CA GLU A 63 -11.45 7.61 15.25
C GLU A 63 -10.18 7.91 16.08
N PHE A 64 -9.11 7.14 15.90
CA PHE A 64 -7.82 7.42 16.55
C PHE A 64 -7.20 8.76 16.12
N LEU A 65 -7.58 9.30 14.96
CA LEU A 65 -7.03 10.53 14.40
C LEU A 65 -7.84 11.79 14.72
N VAL A 66 -8.93 11.69 15.48
CA VAL A 66 -9.86 12.80 15.76
C VAL A 66 -9.19 13.94 16.54
N HIS A 67 -8.17 13.64 17.32
CA HIS A 67 -7.42 14.63 18.11
C HIS A 67 -6.33 15.36 17.30
N MET A 68 -6.13 15.01 16.02
CA MET A 68 -5.11 15.63 15.17
C MET A 68 -5.67 16.83 14.37
N PRO A 69 -4.79 17.79 13.98
CA PRO A 69 -5.17 18.88 13.09
C PRO A 69 -5.77 18.37 11.76
N ALA A 70 -6.80 19.04 11.25
CA ALA A 70 -7.55 18.60 10.06
C ALA A 70 -6.68 18.30 8.83
N ALA A 71 -5.62 19.09 8.60
CA ALA A 71 -4.71 18.87 7.49
C ALA A 71 -3.94 17.54 7.58
N ILE A 72 -3.51 17.15 8.79
CA ILE A 72 -2.79 15.90 9.04
C ILE A 72 -3.78 14.73 9.02
N ARG A 73 -4.94 14.91 9.64
CA ARG A 73 -6.01 13.91 9.67
C ARG A 73 -6.41 13.45 8.27
N ASN A 74 -6.67 14.37 7.33
CA ASN A 74 -7.10 14.01 5.98
C ASN A 74 -6.07 13.15 5.23
N VAL A 75 -4.78 13.35 5.49
CA VAL A 75 -3.72 12.54 4.89
C VAL A 75 -3.64 11.18 5.58
N LEU A 76 -3.66 11.17 6.92
CA LEU A 76 -3.50 9.93 7.69
C LEU A 76 -4.75 9.03 7.64
N GLU A 77 -5.94 9.57 7.40
CA GLU A 77 -7.15 8.78 7.16
C GLU A 77 -7.03 7.86 5.93
N SER A 78 -6.16 8.20 4.97
CA SER A 78 -5.82 7.29 3.88
C SER A 78 -4.84 6.22 4.38
N GLY A 79 -5.33 4.98 4.49
CA GLY A 79 -4.50 3.84 4.88
C GLY A 79 -3.25 3.65 4.01
N VAL A 80 -3.34 3.96 2.71
CA VAL A 80 -2.20 3.90 1.77
C VAL A 80 -1.17 4.98 2.11
N ALA A 81 -1.60 6.21 2.37
CA ALA A 81 -0.69 7.30 2.72
C ALA A 81 -0.01 7.05 4.08
N THR A 82 -0.78 6.63 5.10
CA THR A 82 -0.24 6.30 6.42
C THR A 82 0.76 5.15 6.36
N GLY A 83 0.43 4.07 5.64
CA GLY A 83 1.35 2.95 5.43
C GLY A 83 2.63 3.40 4.71
N GLY A 84 2.51 4.18 3.63
CA GLY A 84 3.66 4.69 2.87
C GLY A 84 4.57 5.60 3.70
N ILE A 85 4.00 6.57 4.43
CA ILE A 85 4.76 7.45 5.33
C ILE A 85 5.46 6.62 6.40
N CYS A 86 4.76 5.65 7.00
CA CYS A 86 5.34 4.76 7.98
C CYS A 86 6.51 3.93 7.41
N ALA A 87 6.35 3.38 6.20
CA ALA A 87 7.40 2.62 5.53
C ALA A 87 8.66 3.48 5.30
N VAL A 88 8.49 4.73 4.85
CA VAL A 88 9.60 5.67 4.64
C VAL A 88 10.30 6.01 5.96
N LEU A 89 9.52 6.30 7.01
CA LEU A 89 10.06 6.61 8.34
C LEU A 89 10.84 5.43 8.92
N LEU A 90 10.28 4.21 8.83
CA LEU A 90 10.93 2.99 9.30
C LEU A 90 12.17 2.67 8.48
N ASN A 91 12.14 2.85 7.16
CA ASN A 91 13.31 2.66 6.33
C ASN A 91 14.44 3.62 6.70
N TRP A 92 14.11 4.84 7.14
CA TRP A 92 15.14 5.77 7.61
C TRP A 92 15.65 5.46 9.03
N PHE A 93 14.76 5.01 9.92
CA PHE A 93 15.10 4.76 11.32
C PHE A 93 15.76 3.41 11.57
N LEU A 94 15.39 2.36 10.82
CA LEU A 94 16.00 1.03 10.98
C LEU A 94 17.37 0.99 10.29
N PRO A 95 18.46 0.74 11.04
CA PRO A 95 19.80 0.68 10.48
C PRO A 95 19.93 -0.50 9.51
N ASP A 96 20.68 -0.30 8.43
CA ASP A 96 20.98 -1.36 7.49
C ASP A 96 21.88 -2.41 8.16
N SER A 97 21.31 -3.57 8.42
CA SER A 97 22.09 -4.75 8.79
C SER A 97 22.72 -5.30 7.51
N HIS A 98 23.84 -4.71 7.09
CA HIS A 98 24.80 -5.38 6.23
C HIS A 98 25.44 -6.53 7.04
N PRO A 99 25.23 -7.82 6.71
CA PRO A 99 26.38 -8.69 6.68
C PRO A 99 27.24 -8.14 5.55
N GLN A 100 28.29 -7.43 5.94
CA GLN A 100 29.40 -7.09 5.08
C GLN A 100 29.86 -8.41 4.43
N GLN A 101 29.55 -8.61 3.14
CA GLN A 101 30.26 -9.58 2.30
C GLN A 101 31.67 -9.02 2.02
N ASP A 102 32.42 -8.72 3.09
CA ASP A 102 33.87 -8.60 3.09
C ASP A 102 34.42 -10.01 3.33
N SER A 103 34.30 -10.89 2.34
CA SER A 103 35.14 -12.10 2.20
C SER A 103 34.77 -12.86 0.92
N ALA A 104 35.15 -12.31 -0.21
CA ALA A 104 35.71 -13.09 -1.31
C ALA A 104 36.61 -12.14 -2.11
N ALA A 105 37.74 -11.79 -1.49
CA ALA A 105 38.90 -11.37 -2.23
C ALA A 105 39.39 -12.56 -3.09
N HIS A 106 39.83 -12.22 -4.31
CA HIS A 106 40.51 -13.04 -5.33
C HIS A 106 39.66 -13.90 -6.26
#